data_AF-A0A316VES3-F1
#
_entry.id   AF-A0A316VES3-F1
#
_cell.length_a   1.000
_cell.length_b   1.000
_cell.length_c   1.000
_cell.angle_alpha   90.00
_cell.angle_beta   90.00
_cell.angle_gamma   90.00
#
_symmetry.space_group_name_H-M   'P 1'
#
loop_
_entity.id
_entity.type
_entity.pdbx_description
1 polymer ?
#
loop_
_entity_poly.entity_id
_entity_poly.type
_entity_poly.pdbx_seq_one_letter_code
_entity_poly.pdbx_strand_id
1 'polypeptide(L)'
;MEADKQKSDLQKIRYLIWLNTRQADPRPQISSQRCVSQGRGCLFSGATFRGTQKSGRMSYDVSVQIVNVDLAASHLCGYLNIRGLTDDWPELTTYFDAEIIGQKYGFLTNKWGATEADDMKHWSRFTPFRPIRSTLTRPGLRFNHMNKPFIFMRWKERFLVPDHRVRDISGASFAGFYYVCVELGDDANQMPKQSLTSPASPMMSGFYFHEHSEPYQQLTLRHVSESSTSSFELR
;
A
#
# COMPACT_ATOMS: atom_id res chain seq x y z
N MET A 1 -56.34 -22.41 -27.37
CA MET A 1 -56.56 -21.18 -26.58
C MET A 1 -56.30 -21.38 -25.08
N GLU A 2 -56.64 -22.53 -24.49
CA GLU A 2 -56.35 -22.84 -23.06
C GLU A 2 -54.85 -22.83 -22.69
N ALA A 3 -53.98 -23.40 -23.55
CA ALA A 3 -52.57 -23.65 -23.22
C ALA A 3 -51.68 -22.39 -23.15
N ASP A 4 -52.02 -21.33 -23.90
CA ASP A 4 -51.26 -20.07 -23.89
C ASP A 4 -51.59 -19.21 -22.67
N LYS A 5 -52.82 -19.33 -22.15
CA LYS A 5 -53.25 -18.64 -20.92
C LYS A 5 -52.47 -19.17 -19.72
N GLN A 6 -52.27 -20.49 -19.66
CA GLN A 6 -51.56 -21.15 -18.57
C GLN A 6 -50.06 -20.84 -18.54
N LYS A 7 -49.42 -20.61 -19.70
CA LYS A 7 -48.02 -20.13 -19.77
C LYS A 7 -47.87 -18.67 -19.35
N SER A 8 -48.82 -17.81 -19.72
CA SER A 8 -48.87 -16.40 -19.29
C SER A 8 -49.01 -16.28 -17.78
N ASP A 9 -49.87 -17.11 -17.18
CA ASP A 9 -50.11 -17.10 -15.74
C ASP A 9 -48.91 -17.65 -14.95
N LEU A 10 -48.21 -18.66 -15.47
CA LEU A 10 -46.94 -19.15 -14.88
C LEU A 10 -45.79 -18.14 -14.98
N GLN A 11 -45.71 -17.35 -16.06
CA GLN A 11 -44.75 -16.25 -16.18
C GLN A 11 -45.06 -15.10 -15.20
N LYS A 12 -46.34 -14.78 -15.00
CA LYS A 12 -46.78 -13.79 -14.00
C LYS A 12 -46.47 -14.25 -12.57
N ILE A 13 -46.68 -15.52 -12.25
CA ILE A 13 -46.33 -16.11 -10.95
C ILE A 13 -44.81 -16.04 -10.71
N ARG A 14 -43.99 -16.30 -11.74
CA ARG A 14 -42.52 -16.15 -11.63
C ARG A 14 -42.07 -14.70 -11.42
N TYR A 15 -42.77 -13.73 -12.00
CA TYR A 15 -42.49 -12.30 -11.77
C TYR A 15 -42.89 -11.85 -10.36
N LEU A 16 -43.98 -12.40 -9.82
CA LEU A 16 -44.48 -12.08 -8.48
C LEU A 16 -43.60 -12.66 -7.35
N ILE A 17 -42.81 -13.70 -7.62
CA ILE A 17 -41.83 -14.25 -6.65
C ILE A 17 -40.61 -13.32 -6.49
N TRP A 18 -40.34 -12.44 -7.45
CA TRP A 18 -39.16 -11.55 -7.41
C TRP A 18 -39.36 -10.26 -6.62
N LEU A 19 -40.60 -9.95 -6.23
CA LEU A 19 -40.93 -8.80 -5.39
C LEU A 19 -41.58 -9.27 -4.10
N ASN A 20 -40.81 -9.99 -3.28
CA ASN A 20 -41.18 -10.22 -1.88
C ASN A 20 -41.07 -8.88 -1.12
N THR A 21 -42.07 -8.02 -1.23
CA THR A 21 -42.14 -6.70 -0.58
C THR A 21 -42.15 -6.76 0.95
N ARG A 22 -42.25 -7.96 1.55
CA ARG A 22 -42.11 -8.17 3.00
C ARG A 22 -40.67 -8.45 3.43
N GLN A 23 -39.77 -8.73 2.48
CA GLN A 23 -38.35 -8.86 2.76
C GLN A 23 -37.72 -7.51 2.44
N ALA A 24 -37.24 -6.82 3.47
CA ALA A 24 -36.45 -5.62 3.27
C ALA A 24 -35.31 -5.97 2.29
N ASP A 25 -35.13 -5.13 1.26
CA ASP A 25 -33.95 -5.23 0.40
C ASP A 25 -32.72 -5.24 1.32
N PRO A 26 -31.83 -6.24 1.28
CA PRO A 26 -30.62 -6.23 2.09
C PRO A 26 -29.61 -5.18 1.58
N ARG A 27 -29.76 -4.69 0.34
CA ARG A 27 -28.84 -3.73 -0.30
C ARG A 27 -28.70 -2.35 0.41
N PRO A 28 -29.73 -1.77 1.03
CA PRO A 28 -29.62 -0.54 1.82
C PRO A 28 -29.00 -0.76 3.21
N GLN A 29 -29.08 -1.98 3.78
CA GLN A 29 -28.52 -2.29 5.09
C GLN A 29 -26.99 -2.51 5.08
N ILE A 30 -26.35 -2.58 3.91
CA ILE A 30 -24.89 -2.68 3.77
C ILE A 30 -24.18 -1.43 4.28
N SER A 31 -24.90 -0.31 4.43
CA SER A 31 -24.36 0.85 5.13
C SER A 31 -24.07 0.54 6.63
N SER A 32 -24.60 -0.52 7.22
CA SER A 32 -24.14 -1.00 8.55
C SER A 32 -23.01 -2.02 8.48
N GLN A 33 -22.74 -2.57 7.29
CA GLN A 33 -21.65 -3.49 6.98
C GLN A 33 -20.47 -2.80 6.26
N ARG A 34 -20.41 -1.46 6.33
CA ARG A 34 -19.31 -0.63 5.82
C ARG A 34 -17.97 -1.23 6.27
N CYS A 35 -17.21 -1.84 5.38
CA CYS A 35 -15.78 -2.00 5.57
C CYS A 35 -15.15 -0.66 5.18
N VAL A 36 -15.14 0.29 6.10
CA VAL A 36 -14.32 1.50 5.92
C VAL A 36 -12.89 0.99 5.82
N SER A 37 -12.14 1.34 4.77
CA SER A 37 -10.71 1.03 4.70
C SER A 37 -10.05 1.59 5.96
N GLN A 38 -9.76 0.72 6.92
CA GLN A 38 -9.18 1.12 8.21
C GLN A 38 -7.70 1.39 7.97
N GLY A 39 -7.41 2.63 7.59
CA GLY A 39 -6.06 3.15 7.62
C GLY A 39 -5.53 3.23 9.05
N ARG A 40 -4.21 3.44 9.19
CA ARG A 40 -3.57 3.68 10.49
C ARG A 40 -2.64 4.88 10.39
N GLY A 41 -2.86 5.87 11.24
CA GLY A 41 -2.12 7.15 11.17
C GLY A 41 -2.20 7.77 9.78
N CYS A 42 -1.04 8.08 9.20
CA CYS A 42 -0.93 8.63 7.83
C CYS A 42 -1.18 7.62 6.69
N LEU A 43 -1.33 6.32 6.96
CA LEU A 43 -1.55 5.30 5.94
C LEU A 43 -3.04 4.97 5.82
N PHE A 44 -3.72 5.59 4.87
CA PHE A 44 -5.12 5.32 4.55
C PHE A 44 -5.33 5.39 3.03
N SER A 45 -6.43 4.83 2.53
CA SER A 45 -6.80 4.90 1.12
C SER A 45 -7.02 6.36 0.70
N GLY A 46 -6.31 6.80 -0.33
CA GLY A 46 -6.27 8.19 -0.78
C GLY A 46 -5.12 9.02 -0.19
N ALA A 47 -4.31 8.48 0.73
CA ALA A 47 -3.19 9.23 1.30
C ALA A 47 -2.13 9.56 0.24
N THR A 48 -1.68 10.81 0.23
CA THR A 48 -0.65 11.31 -0.70
C THR A 48 0.64 11.60 0.05
N PHE A 49 1.77 11.18 -0.53
CA PHE A 49 3.10 11.44 -0.02
C PHE A 49 3.98 12.06 -1.08
N ARG A 50 4.87 12.98 -0.68
CA ARG A 50 5.82 13.64 -1.59
C ARG A 50 7.20 13.71 -0.99
N GLY A 51 8.23 13.67 -1.83
CA GLY A 51 9.61 13.83 -1.42
C GLY A 51 10.56 13.45 -2.54
N THR A 52 11.63 12.73 -2.22
CA THR A 52 12.74 12.50 -3.15
C THR A 52 13.26 11.06 -3.13
N GLN A 53 13.72 10.59 -4.29
CA GLN A 53 14.59 9.42 -4.40
C GLN A 53 16.01 9.87 -4.75
N LYS A 54 17.01 9.44 -3.96
CA LYS A 54 18.41 9.82 -4.14
C LYS A 54 19.26 8.61 -4.52
N SER A 55 20.03 8.72 -5.60
CA SER A 55 21.02 7.72 -6.05
C SER A 55 22.35 8.42 -6.28
N GLY A 56 23.36 8.12 -5.45
CA GLY A 56 24.63 8.81 -5.48
C GLY A 56 24.49 10.34 -5.36
N ARG A 57 24.82 11.06 -6.43
CA ARG A 57 24.69 12.53 -6.52
C ARG A 57 23.36 13.01 -7.10
N MET A 58 22.57 12.11 -7.67
CA MET A 58 21.31 12.42 -8.32
C MET A 58 20.17 12.40 -7.30
N SER A 59 19.20 13.29 -7.50
CA SER A 59 18.00 13.40 -6.67
C SER A 59 16.80 13.65 -7.57
N TYR A 60 15.79 12.79 -7.45
CA TYR A 60 14.58 12.82 -8.26
C TYR A 60 13.38 13.13 -7.38
N ASP A 61 12.47 13.95 -7.89
CA ASP A 61 11.21 14.23 -7.20
C ASP A 61 10.29 13.02 -7.34
N VAL A 62 9.69 12.62 -6.21
CA VAL A 62 8.79 11.47 -6.12
C VAL A 62 7.49 11.86 -5.45
N SER A 63 6.38 11.43 -6.04
CA SER A 63 5.06 11.48 -5.43
C SER A 63 4.44 10.09 -5.39
N VAL A 64 3.76 9.78 -4.29
CA VAL A 64 3.10 8.48 -4.09
C VAL A 64 1.67 8.71 -3.67
N GLN A 65 0.75 7.99 -4.30
CA GLN A 65 -0.65 7.98 -3.94
C GLN A 65 -1.06 6.57 -3.52
N ILE A 66 -1.55 6.44 -2.29
CA ILE A 66 -2.07 5.18 -1.77
C ILE A 66 -3.49 4.99 -2.29
N VAL A 67 -3.74 3.91 -3.00
CA VAL A 67 -5.07 3.60 -3.55
C VAL A 67 -5.89 2.82 -2.55
N ASN A 68 -5.32 1.77 -1.97
CA ASN A 68 -6.01 0.93 -1.00
C ASN A 68 -5.07 0.42 0.10
N VAL A 69 -5.60 0.30 1.32
CA VAL A 69 -4.92 -0.27 2.48
C VAL A 69 -5.79 -1.35 3.09
N ASP A 70 -5.27 -2.58 3.12
CA ASP A 70 -5.88 -3.72 3.81
C ASP A 70 -4.86 -4.33 4.78
N LEU A 71 -4.90 -3.84 6.02
CA LEU A 71 -4.01 -4.31 7.09
C LEU A 71 -4.25 -5.79 7.44
N ALA A 72 -5.49 -6.27 7.32
CA ALA A 72 -5.84 -7.66 7.64
C ALA A 72 -5.26 -8.62 6.59
N ALA A 73 -5.35 -8.28 5.31
CA ALA A 73 -4.71 -9.02 4.23
C ALA A 73 -3.17 -8.84 4.21
N SER A 74 -2.63 -7.91 5.01
CA SER A 74 -1.24 -7.45 5.00
C SER A 74 -0.83 -6.93 3.61
N HIS A 75 -1.72 -6.15 2.99
CA HIS A 75 -1.58 -5.67 1.61
C HIS A 75 -1.88 -4.18 1.51
N LEU A 76 -1.16 -3.50 0.63
CA LEU A 76 -1.40 -2.12 0.24
C LEU A 76 -1.11 -1.98 -1.25
N CYS A 77 -1.74 -1.05 -1.94
CA CYS A 77 -1.33 -0.71 -3.31
C CYS A 77 -1.46 0.79 -3.59
N GLY A 78 -0.78 1.23 -4.64
CA GLY A 78 -0.74 2.64 -5.00
C GLY A 78 -0.03 2.91 -6.31
N TYR A 79 0.15 4.19 -6.58
CA TYR A 79 0.95 4.70 -7.69
C TYR A 79 2.20 5.40 -7.16
N LEU A 80 3.34 5.12 -7.78
CA LEU A 80 4.58 5.83 -7.57
C LEU A 80 4.89 6.61 -8.84
N ASN A 81 5.09 7.91 -8.69
CA ASN A 81 5.43 8.81 -9.77
C ASN A 81 6.81 9.42 -9.48
N ILE A 82 7.72 9.33 -10.45
CA ILE A 82 9.09 9.84 -10.37
C ILE A 82 9.37 10.75 -11.56
N ARG A 83 10.04 11.88 -11.30
CA ARG A 83 10.33 12.90 -12.30
C ARG A 83 11.83 13.05 -12.54
N GLY A 84 12.17 13.28 -13.81
CA GLY A 84 13.54 13.55 -14.26
C GLY A 84 14.47 12.34 -14.21
N LEU A 85 13.92 11.12 -14.24
CA LEU A 85 14.74 9.89 -14.21
C LEU A 85 15.47 9.66 -15.54
N THR A 86 14.82 9.99 -16.66
CA THR A 86 15.39 9.87 -18.01
C THR A 86 14.98 11.08 -18.85
N ASP A 87 15.75 11.39 -19.89
CA ASP A 87 15.47 12.51 -20.79
C ASP A 87 14.24 12.25 -21.67
N ASP A 88 14.09 11.01 -22.13
CA ASP A 88 12.98 10.58 -23.00
C ASP A 88 11.64 10.49 -22.25
N TRP A 89 11.69 10.23 -20.95
CA TRP A 89 10.51 10.07 -20.08
C TRP A 89 10.63 10.98 -18.86
N PRO A 90 10.28 12.27 -19.00
CA PRO A 90 10.47 13.26 -17.93
C PRO A 90 9.64 12.95 -16.68
N GLU A 91 8.58 12.16 -16.83
CA GLU A 91 7.73 11.71 -15.72
C GLU A 91 7.32 10.25 -15.97
N LEU A 92 7.60 9.39 -14.99
CA LEU A 92 7.27 7.97 -15.03
C LEU A 92 6.34 7.65 -13.87
N THR A 93 5.24 6.96 -14.16
CA THR A 93 4.28 6.51 -13.15
C THR A 93 4.13 5.00 -13.21
N THR A 94 4.33 4.33 -12.09
CA THR A 94 4.16 2.89 -11.95
C THR A 94 3.07 2.55 -10.94
N TYR A 95 2.33 1.47 -11.19
CA TYR A 95 1.51 0.84 -10.18
C TYR A 95 2.36 -0.11 -9.34
N PHE A 96 2.18 -0.11 -8.02
CA PHE A 96 2.86 -1.05 -7.12
C PHE A 96 1.88 -1.76 -6.18
N ASP A 97 2.24 -3.02 -5.88
CA ASP A 97 1.68 -3.78 -4.77
C ASP A 97 2.67 -3.75 -3.60
N ALA A 98 2.15 -3.78 -2.37
CA ALA A 98 2.95 -3.74 -1.16
C ALA A 98 2.58 -4.88 -0.21
N GLU A 99 3.61 -5.54 0.32
CA GLU A 99 3.49 -6.50 1.41
C GLU A 99 3.76 -5.80 2.73
N ILE A 100 2.79 -5.84 3.64
CA ILE A 100 2.97 -5.33 5.00
C ILE A 100 3.67 -6.40 5.82
N ILE A 101 4.82 -6.05 6.41
CA ILE A 101 5.57 -6.96 7.26
C ILE A 101 4.83 -7.11 8.59
N GLY A 102 4.62 -8.35 9.00
CA GLY A 102 3.81 -8.69 10.15
C GLY A 102 3.79 -10.19 10.43
N GLN A 103 2.60 -10.70 10.75
CA GLN A 103 2.39 -12.13 10.99
C GLN A 103 2.38 -12.94 9.68
N LYS A 104 1.84 -12.38 8.58
CA LYS A 104 1.77 -13.08 7.28
C LYS A 104 3.11 -13.04 6.55
N TYR A 105 3.65 -11.85 6.37
CA TYR A 105 4.93 -11.62 5.70
C TYR A 105 6.02 -11.26 6.72
N GLY A 106 7.08 -12.07 6.80
CA GLY A 106 8.21 -11.82 7.70
C GLY A 106 9.26 -10.88 7.11
N PHE A 107 10.33 -10.61 7.88
CA PHE A 107 11.46 -9.79 7.40
C PHE A 107 12.32 -10.49 6.34
N LEU A 108 12.29 -11.82 6.25
CA LEU A 108 12.95 -12.57 5.18
C LEU A 108 12.11 -12.53 3.90
N THR A 109 12.69 -12.07 2.81
CA THR A 109 11.99 -11.85 1.54
C THR A 109 11.88 -13.15 0.73
N ASN A 110 12.95 -13.92 0.59
CA ASN A 110 13.00 -15.22 -0.13
C ASN A 110 12.49 -15.18 -1.59
N LYS A 111 12.57 -14.02 -2.24
CA LYS A 111 12.18 -13.79 -3.64
C LYS A 111 12.82 -12.49 -4.15
N TRP A 112 12.61 -12.18 -5.44
CA TRP A 112 13.10 -10.95 -6.07
C TRP A 112 14.62 -10.74 -5.94
N GLY A 113 15.37 -11.84 -5.89
CA GLY A 113 16.84 -11.80 -5.81
C GLY A 113 17.43 -11.44 -4.44
N ALA A 114 16.59 -11.16 -3.43
CA ALA A 114 17.08 -10.77 -2.10
C ALA A 114 17.46 -11.98 -1.26
N THR A 115 18.71 -12.00 -0.77
CA THR A 115 19.18 -12.97 0.23
C THR A 115 18.88 -12.51 1.66
N GLU A 116 18.97 -13.42 2.65
CA GLU A 116 18.85 -13.05 4.07
C GLU A 116 19.89 -11.98 4.47
N ALA A 117 21.09 -12.02 3.89
CA ALA A 117 22.11 -11.02 4.13
C ALA A 117 21.69 -9.65 3.59
N ASP A 118 21.10 -9.60 2.40
CA ASP A 118 20.56 -8.36 1.82
C ASP A 118 19.41 -7.81 2.65
N ASP A 119 18.46 -8.66 3.05
CA ASP A 119 17.35 -8.28 3.93
C ASP A 119 17.88 -7.62 5.19
N MET A 120 18.80 -8.29 5.90
CA MET A 120 19.35 -7.75 7.16
C MET A 120 20.13 -6.45 6.96
N LYS A 121 20.84 -6.31 5.83
CA LYS A 121 21.59 -5.10 5.46
C LYS A 121 20.66 -3.90 5.24
N HIS A 122 19.53 -4.11 4.55
CA HIS A 122 18.56 -3.05 4.27
C HIS A 122 17.71 -2.73 5.49
N TRP A 123 17.14 -3.73 6.17
CA TRP A 123 16.32 -3.51 7.35
C TRP A 123 17.07 -2.81 8.48
N SER A 124 18.37 -3.12 8.68
CA SER A 124 19.20 -2.49 9.71
C SER A 124 19.44 -0.99 9.51
N ARG A 125 19.12 -0.44 8.33
CA ARG A 125 19.21 1.01 8.06
C ARG A 125 18.06 1.80 8.67
N PHE A 126 16.92 1.17 8.91
CA PHE A 126 15.80 1.83 9.56
C PHE A 126 16.02 1.89 11.07
N THR A 127 16.03 3.10 11.63
CA THR A 127 16.14 3.30 13.09
C THR A 127 15.09 2.48 13.87
N PRO A 128 13.81 2.39 13.44
CA PRO A 128 12.81 1.57 14.13
C PRO A 128 13.08 0.06 14.13
N PHE A 129 13.93 -0.45 13.23
CA PHE A 129 14.23 -1.89 13.16
C PHE A 129 15.21 -2.33 14.26
N ARG A 130 16.13 -1.46 14.67
CA ARG A 130 17.16 -1.75 15.67
C ARG A 130 16.62 -2.35 16.98
N PRO A 131 15.62 -1.76 17.66
CA PRO A 131 15.12 -2.29 18.93
C PRO A 131 14.32 -3.59 18.78
N ILE A 132 13.73 -3.85 17.61
CA ILE A 132 12.94 -5.08 17.41
C ILE A 132 13.79 -6.26 16.95
N ARG A 133 14.97 -6.03 16.37
CA ARG A 133 15.82 -7.07 15.78
C ARG A 133 16.11 -8.23 16.74
N SER A 134 16.38 -7.94 18.01
CA SER A 134 16.66 -8.97 19.04
C SER A 134 15.44 -9.81 19.41
N THR A 135 14.23 -9.32 19.15
CA THR A 135 12.96 -10.01 19.47
C THR A 135 12.47 -10.93 18.35
N LEU A 136 13.11 -10.88 17.17
CA LEU A 136 12.69 -11.63 16.00
C LEU A 136 13.17 -13.09 16.08
N THR A 137 12.23 -14.02 15.99
CA THR A 137 12.51 -15.46 16.02
C THR A 137 12.36 -16.12 14.64
N ARG A 138 13.18 -17.15 14.39
CA ARG A 138 13.12 -17.99 13.18
C ARG A 138 11.88 -18.90 13.22
N PRO A 139 11.31 -19.32 12.07
CA PRO A 139 11.90 -19.33 10.72
C PRO A 139 11.53 -18.14 9.80
N GLY A 140 10.85 -17.10 10.29
CA GLY A 140 10.38 -16.00 9.42
C GLY A 140 10.72 -14.60 9.89
N LEU A 141 11.27 -14.44 11.10
CA LEU A 141 11.50 -13.13 11.72
C LEU A 141 10.21 -12.29 11.66
N ARG A 142 9.14 -12.79 12.28
CA ARG A 142 7.81 -12.14 12.26
C ARG A 142 7.68 -11.18 13.44
N PHE A 143 6.86 -10.15 13.27
CA PHE A 143 6.54 -9.21 14.36
C PHE A 143 5.08 -8.77 14.28
N ASN A 144 4.52 -8.30 15.40
CA ASN A 144 3.19 -7.70 15.41
C ASN A 144 3.31 -6.19 15.16
N HIS A 145 2.93 -5.76 13.96
CA HIS A 145 2.99 -4.36 13.55
C HIS A 145 1.85 -3.50 14.11
N MET A 146 0.74 -4.08 14.60
CA MET A 146 -0.44 -3.33 15.04
C MET A 146 -0.18 -2.45 16.27
N ASN A 147 0.70 -2.90 17.18
CA ASN A 147 1.01 -2.19 18.43
C ASN A 147 2.28 -1.33 18.33
N LYS A 148 2.73 -1.02 17.11
CA LYS A 148 3.95 -0.26 16.85
C LYS A 148 3.61 1.06 16.15
N PRO A 149 4.32 2.15 16.49
CA PRO A 149 4.15 3.45 15.82
C PRO A 149 4.74 3.48 14.40
N PHE A 150 5.08 2.32 13.84
CA PHE A 150 5.67 2.18 12.51
C PHE A 150 5.18 0.92 11.82
N ILE A 151 5.22 0.94 10.49
CA ILE A 151 4.92 -0.20 9.61
C ILE A 151 6.11 -0.40 8.67
N PHE A 152 6.61 -1.64 8.60
CA PHE A 152 7.54 -2.05 7.56
C PHE A 152 6.76 -2.64 6.40
N MET A 153 7.23 -2.39 5.18
CA MET A 153 6.63 -2.91 3.96
C MET A 153 7.69 -3.26 2.93
N ARG A 154 7.32 -4.10 1.96
CA ARG A 154 8.05 -4.23 0.70
C ARG A 154 7.16 -3.79 -0.46
N TRP A 155 7.62 -2.84 -1.26
CA TRP A 155 6.86 -2.33 -2.41
C TRP A 155 7.44 -2.88 -3.71
N LYS A 156 6.59 -3.52 -4.51
CA LYS A 156 6.96 -4.07 -5.81
C LYS A 156 6.16 -3.38 -6.90
N GLU A 157 6.85 -2.56 -7.68
CA GLU A 157 6.31 -1.99 -8.92
C GLU A 157 6.00 -3.11 -9.92
N ARG A 158 4.86 -2.99 -10.61
CA ARG A 158 4.31 -4.04 -11.48
C ARG A 158 4.34 -3.63 -12.95
N PHE A 159 3.82 -2.44 -13.27
CA PHE A 159 3.71 -1.94 -14.64
C PHE A 159 3.60 -0.41 -14.67
N LEU A 160 3.92 0.17 -15.81
CA LEU A 160 3.76 1.59 -16.10
C LEU A 160 2.30 1.97 -16.36
N VAL A 161 1.96 3.20 -16.03
CA VAL A 161 0.68 3.83 -16.33
C VAL A 161 0.95 5.10 -17.16
N PRO A 162 0.19 5.36 -18.23
CA PRO A 162 -1.02 4.65 -18.65
C PRO A 162 -0.77 3.35 -19.44
N ASP A 163 0.42 3.16 -20.02
CA ASP A 163 0.70 1.99 -20.87
C ASP A 163 1.43 0.87 -20.11
N HIS A 164 0.66 -0.13 -19.68
CA HIS A 164 1.16 -1.30 -18.95
C HIS A 164 1.97 -2.29 -19.81
N ARG A 165 2.05 -2.07 -21.13
CA ARG A 165 2.78 -2.94 -22.06
C ARG A 165 4.25 -2.57 -22.17
N VAL A 166 4.60 -1.33 -21.82
CA VAL A 166 5.99 -0.87 -21.78
C VAL A 166 6.70 -1.55 -20.61
N ARG A 167 7.79 -2.27 -20.92
CA ARG A 167 8.60 -3.00 -19.92
C ARG A 167 10.01 -2.48 -19.83
N ASP A 168 10.57 -2.09 -20.96
CA ASP A 168 11.95 -1.62 -21.08
C ASP A 168 11.94 -0.10 -21.25
N ILE A 169 12.62 0.59 -20.33
CA ILE A 169 12.81 2.05 -20.38
C ILE A 169 14.31 2.27 -20.55
N SER A 170 14.71 3.03 -21.57
CA SER A 170 16.12 3.39 -21.74
C SER A 170 16.62 4.16 -20.52
N GLY A 171 17.66 3.64 -19.86
CA GLY A 171 18.27 4.27 -18.68
C GLY A 171 17.52 4.08 -17.35
N ALA A 172 16.42 3.33 -17.31
CA ALA A 172 15.67 3.09 -16.08
C ALA A 172 15.10 1.66 -15.98
N SER A 173 14.83 1.20 -14.76
CA SER A 173 14.18 -0.09 -14.52
C SER A 173 13.41 -0.10 -13.20
N PHE A 174 12.26 -0.78 -13.20
CA PHE A 174 11.41 -1.04 -12.03
C PHE A 174 11.36 -2.54 -11.67
N ALA A 175 12.37 -3.31 -12.11
CA ALA A 175 12.44 -4.75 -11.89
C ALA A 175 12.63 -5.12 -10.40
N GLY A 176 13.28 -4.26 -9.64
CA GLY A 176 13.53 -4.42 -8.21
C GLY A 176 12.30 -4.16 -7.32
N PHE A 177 12.57 -3.91 -6.05
CA PHE A 177 11.55 -3.58 -5.05
C PHE A 177 12.13 -2.63 -3.99
N TYR A 178 11.27 -2.01 -3.20
CA TYR A 178 11.69 -1.14 -2.10
C TYR A 178 11.47 -1.82 -0.76
N TYR A 179 12.47 -1.74 0.11
CA TYR A 179 12.26 -1.86 1.54
C TYR A 179 11.71 -0.54 2.04
N VAL A 180 10.61 -0.54 2.79
CA VAL A 180 9.94 0.69 3.23
C VAL A 180 9.63 0.62 4.72
N CYS A 181 9.81 1.75 5.41
CA CYS A 181 9.39 1.98 6.78
C CYS A 181 8.58 3.28 6.85
N VAL A 182 7.37 3.19 7.40
CA VAL A 182 6.50 4.35 7.63
C VAL A 182 6.35 4.55 9.12
N GLU A 183 6.64 5.75 9.58
CA GLU A 183 6.38 6.18 10.95
C GLU A 183 5.03 6.91 10.97
N LEU A 184 4.07 6.38 11.73
CA LEU A 184 2.66 6.73 11.61
C LEU A 184 2.27 8.07 12.25
N GLY A 185 3.18 8.70 13.00
CA GLY A 185 2.90 9.88 13.83
C GLY A 185 2.27 9.53 15.19
N ASP A 186 2.21 10.52 16.06
CA ASP A 186 1.89 10.35 17.50
C ASP A 186 0.42 9.98 17.81
N ASP A 187 -0.47 9.91 16.81
CA ASP A 187 -1.89 9.59 17.03
C ASP A 187 -2.21 8.08 17.07
N ALA A 188 -1.24 7.20 16.82
CA ALA A 188 -1.49 5.75 16.71
C ALA A 188 -1.70 5.04 18.06
N ASN A 189 -1.37 5.68 19.20
CA ASN A 189 -1.63 5.16 20.53
C ASN A 189 -2.14 6.30 21.42
N GLN A 190 -3.43 6.29 21.75
CA GLN A 190 -4.02 7.22 22.73
C GLN A 190 -3.32 7.09 24.09
N MET A 191 -2.31 7.92 24.32
CA MET A 191 -1.92 8.43 25.62
C MET A 191 -1.28 9.81 25.40
N PRO A 192 -1.75 10.88 26.07
CA PRO A 192 -1.16 12.20 25.93
C PRO A 192 0.24 12.19 26.56
N LYS A 193 1.29 12.00 25.76
CA LYS A 193 2.65 12.31 26.18
C LYS A 193 2.94 13.77 25.82
N GLN A 194 3.04 14.60 26.85
CA GLN A 194 3.71 15.90 26.76
C GLN A 194 5.18 15.67 26.39
N SER A 195 5.50 15.56 25.10
CA SER A 195 6.86 15.74 24.62
C SER A 195 6.97 17.08 23.91
N LEU A 196 7.84 17.94 24.43
CA LEU A 196 8.20 19.29 23.93
C LEU A 196 9.01 19.26 22.61
N THR A 197 8.86 18.22 21.81
CA THR A 197 9.48 18.11 20.48
C THR A 197 8.34 18.14 19.48
N SER A 198 8.35 19.15 18.61
CA SER A 198 7.42 19.40 17.50
C SER A 198 6.80 18.11 16.95
N PRO A 199 5.49 18.05 16.64
CA PRO A 199 4.88 16.86 16.05
C PRO A 199 5.64 16.56 14.76
N ALA A 200 6.43 15.49 14.78
CA ALA A 200 7.22 15.11 13.62
C ALA A 200 6.21 14.69 12.55
N SER A 201 6.14 15.44 11.45
CA SER A 201 5.30 15.12 10.31
C SER A 201 5.50 13.65 9.93
N PRO A 202 4.44 12.83 9.77
CA PRO A 202 4.58 11.42 9.44
C PRO A 202 5.51 11.23 8.24
N MET A 203 6.53 10.39 8.44
CA MET A 203 7.62 10.21 7.48
C MET A 203 7.64 8.78 6.97
N MET A 204 7.85 8.65 5.68
CA MET A 204 8.09 7.38 5.02
C MET A 204 9.49 7.38 4.44
N SER A 205 10.23 6.32 4.72
CA SER A 205 11.58 6.12 4.21
C SER A 205 11.67 4.76 3.52
N GLY A 206 12.52 4.66 2.52
CA GLY A 206 12.75 3.39 1.85
C GLY A 206 14.10 3.30 1.16
N PHE A 207 14.45 2.08 0.76
CA PHE A 207 15.65 1.79 -0.01
C PHE A 207 15.29 0.86 -1.16
N TYR A 208 15.61 1.28 -2.38
CA TYR A 208 15.47 0.43 -3.55
C TYR A 208 16.52 -0.69 -3.53
N PHE A 209 16.10 -1.88 -3.96
CA PHE A 209 16.96 -3.03 -4.14
C PHE A 209 16.70 -3.69 -5.50
N HIS A 210 17.81 -3.96 -6.18
CA HIS A 210 17.90 -4.81 -7.35
C HIS A 210 19.35 -5.30 -7.47
N GLU A 211 19.58 -6.55 -7.88
CA GLU A 211 20.90 -7.20 -7.83
C GLU A 211 22.01 -6.43 -8.58
N HIS A 212 21.64 -5.72 -9.65
CA HIS A 212 22.57 -5.01 -10.53
C HIS A 212 22.48 -3.49 -10.45
N SER A 213 21.71 -2.95 -9.49
CA SER A 213 21.54 -1.50 -9.35
C SER A 213 22.51 -0.92 -8.34
N GLU A 214 22.76 0.40 -8.46
CA GLU A 214 23.49 1.14 -7.43
C GLU A 214 22.83 0.91 -6.06
N PRO A 215 23.59 0.51 -5.03
CA PRO A 215 23.01 0.15 -3.76
C PRO A 215 22.49 1.39 -3.00
N TYR A 216 21.44 1.18 -2.21
CA TYR A 216 20.91 2.17 -1.26
C TYR A 216 20.36 3.44 -1.88
N GLN A 217 19.70 3.33 -3.04
CA GLN A 217 18.91 4.46 -3.54
C GLN A 217 17.81 4.76 -2.53
N GLN A 218 17.90 5.92 -1.89
CA GLN A 218 17.09 6.25 -0.73
C GLN A 218 15.85 7.00 -1.15
N LEU A 219 14.69 6.46 -0.78
CA LEU A 219 13.40 7.11 -0.88
C LEU A 219 13.08 7.81 0.45
N THR A 220 12.69 9.08 0.39
CA THR A 220 12.25 9.85 1.57
C THR A 220 11.02 10.65 1.19
N LEU A 221 9.92 10.39 1.88
CA LEU A 221 8.60 10.94 1.58
C LEU A 221 7.95 11.47 2.86
N ARG A 222 7.15 12.52 2.73
CA ARG A 222 6.34 13.10 3.80
C ARG A 222 4.88 13.10 3.40
N HIS A 223 4.00 12.84 4.37
CA HIS A 223 2.57 12.91 4.14
C HIS A 223 2.16 14.35 3.80
N VAL A 224 1.34 14.48 2.76
CA VAL A 224 0.72 15.76 2.38
C VAL A 224 -0.73 15.69 2.84
N SER A 225 -1.06 16.47 3.87
CA SER A 225 -2.44 16.59 4.35
C SER A 225 -3.30 17.27 3.29
N GLU A 226 -4.26 16.55 2.73
CA GLU A 226 -5.29 17.11 1.86
C GLU A 226 -6.50 17.58 2.69
N SER A 227 -7.17 18.64 2.24
CA SER A 227 -8.35 19.21 2.90
C SER A 227 -9.64 18.39 2.72
N SER A 228 -9.60 17.35 1.88
CA SER A 228 -10.73 16.47 1.59
C SER A 228 -10.27 15.05 1.30
N THR A 229 -10.90 14.04 1.92
CA THR A 229 -10.68 12.63 1.60
C THR A 229 -11.79 12.13 0.66
N SER A 230 -11.42 11.60 -0.50
CA SER A 230 -12.34 10.88 -1.38
C SER A 230 -12.15 9.37 -1.22
N SER A 231 -13.10 8.70 -0.58
CA SER A 231 -13.15 7.24 -0.57
C SER A 231 -14.06 6.75 -1.70
N PHE A 232 -13.63 5.73 -2.42
CA PHE A 232 -14.44 5.03 -3.42
C PHE A 232 -14.30 3.52 -3.24
N GLU A 233 -15.34 2.78 -3.61
CA GLU A 233 -15.42 1.33 -3.53
C GLU A 233 -15.83 0.80 -4.90
N LEU A 234 -15.11 -0.18 -5.44
CA LEU A 234 -15.47 -0.89 -6.66
C LEU A 234 -16.29 -2.13 -6.29
N ARG A 235 -17.40 -2.36 -6.98
CA ARG A 235 -18.30 -3.51 -6.80
C ARG A 235 -18.48 -4.27 -8.10
#